data_AF-A0A7D6CPK6-F1
#
_entry.id   AF-A0A7D6CPK6-F1
#
_cell.length_a   1.000
_cell.length_b   1.000
_cell.length_c   1.000
_cell.angle_alpha   90.00
_cell.angle_beta   90.00
_cell.angle_gamma   90.00
#
_symmetry.space_group_name_H-M   'P 1'
#
loop_
_entity.id
_entity.type
_entity.pdbx_description
1 polymer ?
#
loop_
_entity_poly.entity_id
_entity_poly.type
_entity_poly.pdbx_seq_one_letter_code
_entity_poly.pdbx_strand_id
1 'polypeptide(L)'
;MNRTLAGSAILGFLGGLVNVAVTRTLLTHVDSPFFELGRDAAPNAVIIRSIRDTPQLWIGVFALGFVPLFITASTRLLAPTGGFAALLGGVAYVVLTSPFPQGETSASGIFVNGPFYASNYAKSWYAWLSLLLVAGVAEFALRRGYGLRDGRLRHLPDLSLSRSQFWSVTLVMGALVGLGVGLLNPLYYYQSDLSTVLAVLVTAGAATWIALAALLSRGLVTPLALDAYWAQGIVAATVFPPHPSPESHTHPELLFLFLSVAVSLLGLLELAIRSRYRGWDGGSFTGRTDTPE
;
A
#
# COMPACT_ATOMS: atom_id res chain seq x y z
N MET A 1 -0.98 -6.06 31.67
CA MET A 1 -0.85 -5.47 30.31
C MET A 1 0.08 -4.27 30.38
N ASN A 2 1.15 -4.24 29.57
CA ASN A 2 2.13 -3.12 29.60
C ASN A 2 1.41 -1.79 29.29
N ARG A 3 1.50 -0.80 30.18
CA ARG A 3 0.80 0.51 30.03
C ARG A 3 1.10 1.18 28.67
N THR A 4 2.25 0.89 28.09
CA THR A 4 2.70 1.37 26.77
C THR A 4 1.93 0.77 25.59
N LEU A 5 1.55 -0.51 25.66
CA LEU A 5 0.76 -1.17 24.61
C LEU A 5 -0.70 -0.74 24.66
N ALA A 6 -1.25 -0.54 25.86
CA ALA A 6 -2.61 0.00 26.03
C ALA A 6 -2.73 1.40 25.40
N GLY A 7 -1.76 2.28 25.65
CA GLY A 7 -1.72 3.61 25.01
C GLY A 7 -1.61 3.52 23.48
N SER A 8 -0.82 2.58 22.95
CA SER A 8 -0.69 2.37 21.50
C SER A 8 -2.00 1.88 20.88
N ALA A 9 -2.71 0.97 21.56
CA ALA A 9 -4.01 0.47 21.12
C ALA A 9 -5.08 1.58 21.13
N ILE A 10 -5.08 2.46 22.14
CA ILE A 10 -5.99 3.62 22.18
C ILE A 10 -5.72 4.57 21.01
N LEU A 11 -4.45 4.89 20.74
CA LEU A 11 -4.08 5.75 19.60
C LEU A 11 -4.47 5.13 18.26
N GLY A 12 -4.22 3.84 18.08
CA GLY A 12 -4.71 3.10 16.91
C GLY A 12 -6.22 3.18 16.81
N PHE A 13 -6.95 2.91 17.90
CA PHE A 13 -8.41 2.94 17.91
C PHE A 13 -8.98 4.31 17.50
N LEU A 14 -8.41 5.39 18.04
CA LEU A 14 -8.76 6.75 17.64
C LEU A 14 -8.47 7.00 16.15
N GLY A 15 -7.32 6.54 15.63
CA GLY A 15 -7.00 6.60 14.21
C GLY A 15 -8.02 5.92 13.31
N GLY A 16 -8.44 4.71 13.70
CA GLY A 16 -9.48 3.97 12.99
C GLY A 16 -10.82 4.70 12.99
N LEU A 17 -11.24 5.24 14.14
CA LEU A 17 -12.48 6.04 14.24
C LEU A 17 -12.43 7.31 13.39
N VAL A 18 -11.32 8.05 13.43
CA VAL A 18 -11.13 9.25 12.62
C VAL A 18 -11.19 8.90 11.13
N ASN A 19 -10.52 7.82 10.70
CA ASN A 19 -10.56 7.42 9.29
C ASN A 19 -11.98 7.06 8.83
N VAL A 20 -12.73 6.32 9.65
CA VAL A 20 -14.13 5.98 9.37
C VAL A 20 -14.99 7.26 9.26
N ALA A 21 -14.83 8.19 10.21
CA ALA A 21 -15.57 9.44 10.22
C ALA A 21 -15.28 10.28 8.97
N VAL A 22 -14.00 10.50 8.64
CA VAL A 22 -13.58 11.26 7.46
C VAL A 22 -14.07 10.60 6.18
N THR A 23 -13.90 9.28 6.04
CA THR A 23 -14.36 8.53 4.86
C THR A 23 -15.87 8.68 4.68
N ARG A 24 -16.63 8.56 5.78
CA ARG A 24 -18.08 8.76 5.75
C ARG A 24 -18.44 10.18 5.34
N THR A 25 -17.78 11.19 5.90
CA THR A 25 -18.01 12.60 5.53
C THR A 25 -17.72 12.86 4.06
N LEU A 26 -16.62 12.31 3.51
CA LEU A 26 -16.30 12.45 2.09
C LEU A 26 -17.36 11.77 1.21
N LEU A 27 -17.79 10.56 1.58
CA LEU A 27 -18.83 9.83 0.84
C LEU A 27 -20.19 10.55 0.86
N THR A 28 -20.56 11.17 1.99
CA THR A 28 -21.77 11.99 2.09
C THR A 28 -21.64 13.32 1.37
N HIS A 29 -20.44 13.90 1.31
CA HIS A 29 -20.21 15.18 0.64
C HIS A 29 -20.43 15.08 -0.87
N VAL A 30 -20.01 13.97 -1.47
CA VAL A 30 -20.13 13.75 -2.92
C VAL A 30 -21.46 13.09 -3.35
N ASP A 31 -22.43 13.00 -2.44
CA ASP A 31 -23.70 12.28 -2.64
C ASP A 31 -23.49 10.95 -3.36
N SER A 32 -22.53 10.16 -2.86
CA SER A 32 -22.06 8.99 -3.59
C SER A 32 -23.22 8.02 -3.83
N PRO A 33 -23.54 7.66 -5.09
CA PRO A 33 -24.63 6.74 -5.39
C PRO A 33 -24.36 5.33 -4.87
N PHE A 34 -23.10 5.03 -4.52
CA PHE A 34 -22.69 3.79 -3.85
C PHE A 34 -22.95 3.81 -2.33
N PHE A 35 -23.42 4.92 -1.75
CA PHE A 35 -23.70 5.08 -0.32
C PHE A 35 -25.20 5.01 0.01
N GLU A 36 -26.08 5.05 -0.99
CA GLU A 36 -27.53 4.90 -0.83
C GLU A 36 -27.92 3.44 -0.53
N LEU A 37 -28.90 3.24 0.36
CA LEU A 37 -29.43 1.91 0.70
C LEU A 37 -30.26 1.34 -0.46
N GLY A 38 -30.03 0.07 -0.80
CA GLY A 38 -30.87 -0.67 -1.75
C GLY A 38 -30.74 -0.31 -3.23
N ARG A 39 -29.78 0.55 -3.62
CA ARG A 39 -29.52 0.88 -5.02
C ARG A 39 -28.49 -0.09 -5.61
N ASP A 40 -28.98 -1.16 -6.24
CA ASP A 40 -28.17 -1.97 -7.15
C ASP A 40 -27.97 -1.16 -8.45
N ALA A 41 -26.82 -0.52 -8.61
CA ALA A 41 -26.50 0.13 -9.88
C ALA A 41 -26.23 -0.96 -10.95
N ALA A 42 -27.18 -1.16 -11.87
CA ALA A 42 -27.11 -2.08 -13.02
C ALA A 42 -26.00 -1.71 -14.04
N PRO A 43 -25.66 -2.51 -15.07
CA PRO A 43 -25.99 -3.91 -15.41
C PRO A 43 -24.74 -4.81 -15.43
N ASN A 44 -23.67 -4.43 -14.72
CA ASN A 44 -22.47 -5.27 -14.50
C ASN A 44 -22.53 -5.86 -13.08
N ALA A 45 -23.60 -6.60 -12.82
CA ALA A 45 -24.05 -7.10 -11.52
C ALA A 45 -23.17 -8.25 -10.96
N VAL A 46 -21.87 -8.03 -10.86
CA VAL A 46 -21.00 -8.82 -9.98
C VAL A 46 -20.54 -7.91 -8.84
N ILE A 47 -21.46 -7.73 -7.89
CA ILE A 47 -21.20 -7.30 -6.50
C ILE A 47 -20.74 -5.84 -6.35
N ILE A 48 -21.65 -4.89 -6.53
CA ILE A 48 -21.54 -3.59 -5.83
C ILE A 48 -22.77 -3.46 -4.93
N ARG A 49 -22.71 -4.07 -3.74
CA ARG A 49 -23.66 -3.76 -2.66
C ARG A 49 -23.39 -2.34 -2.17
N SER A 50 -24.41 -1.68 -1.62
CA SER A 50 -24.25 -0.40 -0.95
C SER A 50 -23.05 -0.45 0.01
N ILE A 51 -22.16 0.55 -0.07
CA ILE A 51 -21.02 0.70 0.84
C ILE A 51 -21.51 0.75 2.29
N ARG A 52 -22.71 1.29 2.51
CA ARG A 52 -23.35 1.36 3.82
C ARG A 52 -23.70 -0.03 4.38
N ASP A 53 -24.04 -0.98 3.52
CA ASP A 53 -24.48 -2.33 3.89
C ASP A 53 -23.34 -3.37 3.85
N THR A 54 -22.10 -2.92 3.65
CA THR A 54 -20.91 -3.77 3.52
C THR A 54 -20.02 -3.63 4.77
N PRO A 55 -20.31 -4.35 5.87
CA PRO A 55 -19.60 -4.19 7.14
C PRO A 55 -18.10 -4.49 7.01
N GLN A 56 -17.70 -5.37 6.09
CA GLN A 56 -16.28 -5.70 5.86
C GLN A 56 -15.48 -4.48 5.38
N LEU A 57 -16.12 -3.58 4.61
CA LEU A 57 -15.49 -2.36 4.12
C LEU A 57 -15.20 -1.39 5.26
N TRP A 58 -16.13 -1.20 6.18
CA TRP A 58 -15.92 -0.32 7.34
C TRP A 58 -14.89 -0.87 8.32
N ILE A 59 -14.82 -2.19 8.48
CA ILE A 59 -13.74 -2.84 9.21
C ILE A 59 -12.39 -2.56 8.52
N GLY A 60 -12.34 -2.65 7.19
CA GLY A 60 -11.16 -2.33 6.39
C GLY A 60 -10.70 -0.88 6.51
N VAL A 61 -11.63 0.07 6.37
CA VAL A 61 -11.37 1.51 6.56
C VAL A 61 -10.90 1.79 8.00
N PHE A 62 -11.55 1.18 9.00
CA PHE A 62 -11.08 1.27 10.38
C PHE A 62 -9.66 0.73 10.53
N ALA A 63 -9.36 -0.45 9.97
CA ALA A 63 -8.04 -1.06 10.02
C ALA A 63 -6.97 -0.17 9.36
N LEU A 64 -7.31 0.48 8.25
CA LEU A 64 -6.41 1.40 7.54
C LEU A 64 -6.01 2.62 8.38
N GLY A 65 -6.88 3.10 9.28
CA GLY A 65 -6.53 4.13 10.26
C GLY A 65 -5.89 3.56 11.53
N PHE A 66 -6.33 2.38 11.96
CA PHE A 66 -5.88 1.75 13.20
C PHE A 66 -4.43 1.27 13.14
N VAL A 67 -4.12 0.46 12.13
CA VAL A 67 -2.85 -0.27 12.05
C VAL A 67 -1.65 0.67 11.95
N PRO A 68 -1.63 1.71 11.09
CA PRO A 68 -0.48 2.59 10.98
C PRO A 68 -0.19 3.35 12.28
N LEU A 69 -1.24 3.87 12.94
CA LEU A 69 -1.09 4.59 14.21
C LEU A 69 -0.68 3.67 15.35
N PHE A 70 -1.25 2.46 15.40
CA PHE A 70 -0.86 1.45 16.38
C PHE A 70 0.62 1.07 16.21
N ILE A 71 1.06 0.79 14.97
CA ILE A 71 2.46 0.45 14.67
C ILE A 71 3.36 1.62 15.07
N THR A 72 3.04 2.85 14.65
CA THR A 72 3.84 4.03 14.99
C THR A 72 3.90 4.27 16.50
N ALA A 73 2.80 4.14 17.22
CA ALA A 73 2.80 4.33 18.67
C ALA A 73 3.59 3.23 19.42
N SER A 74 3.47 1.98 18.97
CA SER A 74 4.10 0.82 19.62
C SER A 74 5.58 0.68 19.29
N THR A 75 6.00 1.09 18.09
CA THR A 75 7.37 0.87 17.56
C THR A 75 8.18 2.14 17.31
N ARG A 76 7.52 3.30 17.21
CA ARG A 76 8.10 4.61 16.81
C ARG A 76 8.61 4.69 15.37
N LEU A 77 8.16 3.78 14.52
CA LEU A 77 8.25 3.90 13.06
C LEU A 77 7.28 4.99 12.59
N LEU A 78 7.76 6.01 11.90
CA LEU A 78 6.95 7.14 11.44
C LEU A 78 6.36 6.94 10.04
N ALA A 79 6.96 6.11 9.20
CA ALA A 79 6.55 5.90 7.81
C ALA A 79 5.11 5.39 7.67
N PRO A 80 4.60 4.46 8.51
CA PRO A 80 3.20 4.04 8.41
C PRO A 80 2.22 5.19 8.65
N THR A 81 2.36 5.93 9.76
CA THR A 81 1.46 7.06 10.06
C THR A 81 1.65 8.22 9.10
N GLY A 82 2.89 8.52 8.70
CA GLY A 82 3.18 9.56 7.71
C GLY A 82 2.58 9.27 6.34
N GLY A 83 2.72 8.03 5.87
CA GLY A 83 2.09 7.55 4.63
C GLY A 83 0.57 7.57 4.72
N PHE A 84 -0.01 7.13 5.84
CA PHE A 84 -1.45 7.20 6.06
C PHE A 84 -1.98 8.65 6.03
N ALA A 85 -1.30 9.57 6.72
CA ALA A 85 -1.68 10.98 6.74
C ALA A 85 -1.58 11.62 5.34
N ALA A 86 -0.52 11.31 4.59
CA ALA A 86 -0.36 11.77 3.22
C ALA A 86 -1.46 11.21 2.29
N LEU A 87 -1.80 9.92 2.42
CA LEU A 87 -2.87 9.27 1.67
C LEU A 87 -4.23 9.91 1.98
N LEU A 88 -4.60 10.00 3.26
CA LEU A 88 -5.89 10.56 3.67
C LEU A 88 -6.01 12.04 3.26
N GLY A 89 -4.94 12.82 3.46
CA GLY A 89 -4.87 14.22 3.06
C GLY A 89 -4.97 14.40 1.54
N GLY A 90 -4.27 13.56 0.76
CA GLY A 90 -4.35 13.55 -0.69
C GLY A 90 -5.74 13.18 -1.19
N VAL A 91 -6.37 12.15 -0.63
CA VAL A 91 -7.75 11.76 -0.97
C VAL A 91 -8.74 12.86 -0.63
N ALA A 92 -8.67 13.44 0.57
CA ALA A 92 -9.53 14.54 0.95
C ALA A 92 -9.35 15.74 0.02
N TYR A 93 -8.10 16.12 -0.30
CA TYR A 93 -7.80 17.20 -1.23
C TYR A 93 -8.40 16.93 -2.61
N VAL A 94 -8.16 15.76 -3.19
CA VAL A 94 -8.66 15.40 -4.52
C VAL A 94 -10.19 15.36 -4.53
N VAL A 95 -10.84 14.78 -3.52
CA VAL A 95 -12.31 14.74 -3.42
C VAL A 95 -12.90 16.15 -3.34
N LEU A 96 -12.30 17.04 -2.56
CA LEU A 96 -12.81 18.40 -2.35
C LEU A 96 -12.51 19.36 -3.51
N THR A 97 -11.53 19.04 -4.37
CA THR A 97 -11.15 19.89 -5.51
C THR A 97 -11.66 19.36 -6.85
N SER A 98 -12.20 18.15 -6.88
CA SER A 98 -12.72 17.53 -8.10
C SER A 98 -14.20 17.88 -8.33
N PRO A 99 -14.67 17.89 -9.58
CA PRO A 99 -16.08 18.03 -9.88
C PRO A 99 -16.91 16.91 -9.24
N PHE A 100 -18.14 17.23 -8.81
CA PHE A 100 -19.06 16.23 -8.29
C PHE A 100 -19.48 15.23 -9.39
N PRO A 101 -19.62 13.94 -9.06
CA PRO A 101 -20.18 12.97 -9.98
C PRO A 101 -21.63 13.33 -10.32
N GLN A 102 -21.96 13.39 -11.60
CA GLN A 102 -23.30 13.74 -12.09
C GLN A 102 -24.04 12.46 -12.51
N GLY A 103 -25.29 12.31 -12.06
CA GLY A 103 -26.17 11.26 -12.54
C GLY A 103 -26.77 11.64 -13.89
N GLU A 104 -26.43 10.91 -14.94
CA GLU A 104 -27.06 10.99 -16.25
C GLU A 104 -28.10 9.87 -16.39
N THR A 105 -29.36 10.25 -16.60
CA THR A 105 -30.43 9.30 -16.91
C THR A 105 -30.31 8.84 -18.36
N SER A 106 -30.20 7.53 -18.57
CA SER A 106 -30.25 6.90 -19.90
C SER A 106 -31.45 5.97 -20.02
N ALA A 107 -31.73 5.53 -21.25
CA ALA A 107 -32.77 4.54 -21.54
C ALA A 107 -32.57 3.19 -20.82
N SER A 108 -31.35 2.86 -20.37
CA SER A 108 -31.02 1.61 -19.67
C SER A 108 -30.81 1.77 -18.16
N GLY A 109 -30.99 2.97 -17.60
CA GLY A 109 -30.80 3.26 -16.17
C GLY A 109 -30.04 4.56 -15.91
N ILE A 110 -29.68 4.80 -14.65
CA ILE A 110 -28.88 5.97 -14.24
C ILE A 110 -27.40 5.60 -14.35
N PHE A 111 -26.69 6.27 -15.25
CA PHE A 111 -25.24 6.24 -15.29
C PHE A 111 -24.71 7.38 -14.44
N VAL A 112 -23.68 7.12 -13.65
CA VAL A 112 -23.06 8.17 -12.85
C VAL A 112 -21.73 8.49 -13.52
N ASN A 113 -21.65 9.69 -14.07
CA ASN A 113 -20.50 10.19 -14.80
C ASN A 113 -19.67 11.08 -13.87
N GLY A 114 -18.38 10.79 -13.73
CA GLY A 114 -17.45 11.57 -12.91
C GLY A 114 -16.65 10.75 -11.89
N PRO A 115 -15.84 11.43 -11.08
CA PRO A 115 -14.84 10.78 -10.23
C PRO A 115 -15.39 10.14 -8.96
N PHE A 116 -14.91 8.94 -8.67
CA PHE A 116 -15.31 8.12 -7.51
C PHE A 116 -14.23 7.98 -6.44
N TYR A 117 -13.42 9.03 -6.24
CA TYR A 117 -12.21 8.97 -5.40
C TYR A 117 -12.47 8.51 -3.95
N ALA A 118 -13.53 9.01 -3.31
CA ALA A 118 -13.87 8.63 -1.92
C ALA A 118 -14.25 7.14 -1.80
N SER A 119 -15.08 6.63 -2.72
CA SER A 119 -15.47 5.22 -2.74
C SER A 119 -14.33 4.29 -3.14
N ASN A 120 -13.48 4.70 -4.07
CA ASN A 120 -12.32 3.92 -4.49
C ASN A 120 -11.28 3.83 -3.37
N TYR A 121 -11.03 4.93 -2.65
CA TYR A 121 -10.20 4.91 -1.44
C TYR A 121 -10.71 3.87 -0.42
N ALA A 122 -12.01 3.89 -0.13
CA ALA A 122 -12.61 2.97 0.84
C ALA A 122 -12.58 1.51 0.38
N LYS A 123 -12.85 1.25 -0.90
CA LYS A 123 -12.84 -0.11 -1.49
C LYS A 123 -11.44 -0.70 -1.59
N SER A 124 -10.42 0.13 -1.77
CA SER A 124 -9.01 -0.28 -1.94
C SER A 124 -8.19 -0.26 -0.65
N TRP A 125 -8.85 -0.28 0.53
CA TRP A 125 -8.20 -0.20 1.83
C TRP A 125 -7.07 -1.23 2.04
N TYR A 126 -7.21 -2.43 1.49
CA TYR A 126 -6.25 -3.52 1.61
C TYR A 126 -4.94 -3.23 0.88
N ALA A 127 -5.02 -2.57 -0.29
CA ALA A 127 -3.84 -2.20 -1.09
C ALA A 127 -3.08 -1.07 -0.40
N TRP A 128 -3.80 -0.10 0.15
CA TRP A 128 -3.18 0.97 0.92
C TRP A 128 -2.51 0.42 2.18
N LEU A 129 -3.18 -0.47 2.90
CA LEU A 129 -2.64 -1.05 4.12
C LEU A 129 -1.37 -1.88 3.84
N SER A 130 -1.33 -2.67 2.77
CA SER A 130 -0.15 -3.45 2.42
C SER A 130 1.07 -2.56 2.12
N LEU A 131 0.89 -1.46 1.37
CA LEU A 131 1.96 -0.49 1.09
C LEU A 131 2.47 0.20 2.37
N LEU A 132 1.57 0.57 3.29
CA LEU A 132 1.96 1.18 4.58
C LEU A 132 2.75 0.22 5.47
N LEU A 133 2.42 -1.07 5.43
CA LEU A 133 3.18 -2.11 6.14
C LEU A 133 4.58 -2.27 5.54
N VAL A 134 4.70 -2.31 4.21
CA VAL A 134 6.00 -2.33 3.52
C VAL A 134 6.83 -1.10 3.89
N ALA A 135 6.23 0.09 3.92
CA ALA A 135 6.90 1.31 4.35
C ALA A 135 7.42 1.23 5.80
N GLY A 136 6.68 0.57 6.70
CA GLY A 136 7.13 0.29 8.07
C GLY A 136 8.33 -0.65 8.12
N VAL A 137 8.31 -1.75 7.36
CA VAL A 137 9.44 -2.70 7.27
C VAL A 137 10.67 -2.03 6.66
N ALA A 138 10.47 -1.23 5.62
CA ALA A 138 11.51 -0.42 5.00
C ALA A 138 12.16 0.56 5.98
N GLU A 139 11.37 1.34 6.72
CA GLU A 139 11.89 2.26 7.72
C GLU A 139 12.64 1.51 8.83
N PHE A 140 12.11 0.38 9.29
CA PHE A 140 12.78 -0.46 10.27
C PHE A 140 14.17 -0.89 9.80
N ALA A 141 14.26 -1.44 8.57
CA ALA A 141 15.50 -1.89 7.97
C ALA A 141 16.49 -0.76 7.77
N LEU A 142 16.03 0.40 7.29
CA LEU A 142 16.87 1.57 7.08
C LEU A 142 17.39 2.14 8.40
N ARG A 143 16.54 2.23 9.43
CA ARG A 143 16.95 2.75 10.73
C ARG A 143 17.97 1.84 11.40
N ARG A 144 17.61 0.57 11.61
CA ARG A 144 18.50 -0.41 12.26
C ARG A 144 19.74 -0.73 11.42
N GLY A 145 19.60 -0.71 10.11
CA GLY A 145 20.69 -1.04 9.20
C GLY A 145 21.75 0.03 9.19
N TYR A 146 21.34 1.30 9.13
CA TYR A 146 22.23 2.46 9.04
C TYR A 146 22.44 3.21 10.37
N GLY A 147 21.94 2.69 11.49
CA GLY A 147 22.08 3.33 12.80
C GLY A 147 21.28 4.63 12.95
N LEU A 148 20.25 4.86 12.14
CA LEU A 148 19.50 6.12 12.12
C LEU A 148 18.50 6.16 13.28
N ARG A 149 18.88 6.84 14.37
CA ARG A 149 18.04 7.07 15.56
C ARG A 149 17.56 5.78 16.25
N ASP A 150 18.38 4.74 16.26
CA ASP A 150 18.04 3.41 16.80
C ASP A 150 17.57 3.42 18.26
N GLY A 151 18.15 4.27 19.10
CA GLY A 151 17.75 4.42 20.51
C GLY A 151 16.31 4.88 20.73
N ARG A 152 15.57 5.23 19.66
CA ARG A 152 14.15 5.55 19.74
C ARG A 152 13.23 4.37 19.41
N LEU A 153 13.70 3.33 18.73
CA LEU A 153 12.85 2.19 18.35
C LEU A 153 12.46 1.36 19.59
N ARG A 154 11.27 0.75 19.56
CA ARG A 154 10.73 -0.03 20.68
C ARG A 154 10.04 -1.30 20.17
N HIS A 155 10.05 -2.36 20.97
CA HIS A 155 9.34 -3.62 20.70
C HIS A 155 9.62 -4.22 19.31
N LEU A 156 10.82 -3.98 18.76
CA LEU A 156 11.25 -4.46 17.47
C LEU A 156 12.51 -5.32 17.66
N PRO A 157 12.65 -6.42 16.89
CA PRO A 157 13.85 -7.23 16.94
C PRO A 157 15.07 -6.44 16.46
N ASP A 158 16.25 -6.99 16.74
CA ASP A 158 17.47 -6.53 16.09
C ASP A 158 17.49 -7.00 14.62
N LEU A 159 18.22 -6.28 13.76
CA LEU A 159 18.21 -6.53 12.32
C LEU A 159 18.94 -7.84 11.92
N SER A 160 19.71 -8.44 12.82
CA SER A 160 20.27 -9.78 12.68
C SER A 160 19.16 -10.84 12.77
N LEU A 161 18.23 -10.78 11.82
CA LEU A 161 17.09 -11.67 11.72
C LEU A 161 17.59 -13.09 11.46
N SER A 162 16.98 -14.07 12.12
CA SER A 162 17.21 -15.47 11.74
C SER A 162 16.76 -15.70 10.29
N ARG A 163 17.34 -16.70 9.62
CA ARG A 163 16.97 -17.05 8.24
C ARG A 163 15.45 -17.25 8.09
N SER A 164 14.81 -17.87 9.09
CA SER A 164 13.35 -18.05 9.12
C SER A 164 12.62 -16.70 9.16
N GLN A 165 12.99 -15.81 10.10
CA GLN A 165 12.36 -14.48 10.22
C GLN A 165 12.54 -13.63 8.95
N PHE A 166 13.73 -13.64 8.35
CA PHE A 166 14.00 -12.95 7.09
C PHE A 166 13.04 -13.40 5.98
N TRP A 167 12.94 -14.72 5.77
CA TRP A 167 12.06 -15.28 4.74
C TRP A 167 10.59 -15.03 5.06
N SER A 168 10.18 -15.17 6.32
CA SER A 168 8.81 -14.88 6.74
C SER A 168 8.43 -13.42 6.47
N VAL A 169 9.26 -12.45 6.88
CA VAL A 169 8.94 -11.02 6.68
C VAL A 169 8.86 -10.67 5.20
N THR A 170 9.88 -11.05 4.42
CA THR A 170 9.95 -10.68 3.00
C THR A 170 8.84 -11.35 2.18
N LEU A 171 8.55 -12.63 2.40
CA LEU A 171 7.48 -13.35 1.70
C LEU A 171 6.09 -12.90 2.13
N VAL A 172 5.84 -12.68 3.42
CA VAL A 172 4.54 -12.19 3.89
C VAL A 172 4.25 -10.80 3.36
N MET A 173 5.23 -9.89 3.38
CA MET A 173 5.05 -8.55 2.81
C MET A 173 4.81 -8.60 1.30
N GLY A 174 5.58 -9.42 0.57
CA GLY A 174 5.35 -9.66 -0.85
C GLY A 174 3.95 -10.20 -1.13
N ALA A 175 3.52 -11.23 -0.40
CA ALA A 175 2.18 -11.80 -0.54
C ALA A 175 1.08 -10.79 -0.21
N LEU A 176 1.25 -9.94 0.82
CA LEU A 176 0.29 -8.90 1.17
C LEU A 176 0.15 -7.84 0.08
N VAL A 177 1.25 -7.39 -0.53
CA VAL A 177 1.19 -6.46 -1.66
C VAL A 177 0.58 -7.15 -2.88
N GLY A 178 1.02 -8.37 -3.20
CA GLY A 178 0.45 -9.16 -4.30
C GLY A 178 -1.06 -9.34 -4.16
N LEU A 179 -1.54 -9.79 -3.00
CA LEU A 179 -2.98 -9.91 -2.72
C LEU A 179 -3.66 -8.54 -2.75
N GLY A 180 -3.05 -7.53 -2.14
CA GLY A 180 -3.61 -6.20 -2.06
C GLY A 180 -3.79 -5.56 -3.44
N VAL A 181 -2.86 -5.75 -4.35
CA VAL A 181 -2.94 -5.20 -5.70
C VAL A 181 -3.75 -6.11 -6.63
N GLY A 182 -3.58 -7.43 -6.52
CA GLY A 182 -4.28 -8.40 -7.36
C GLY A 182 -5.79 -8.40 -7.15
N LEU A 183 -6.27 -8.03 -5.96
CA LEU A 183 -7.69 -7.88 -5.66
C LEU A 183 -8.28 -6.51 -6.08
N LEU A 184 -7.46 -5.57 -6.54
CA LEU A 184 -7.97 -4.31 -7.08
C LEU A 184 -8.72 -4.59 -8.38
N ASN A 185 -10.03 -4.40 -8.36
CA ASN A 185 -10.87 -4.51 -9.55
C ASN A 185 -10.99 -3.13 -10.22
N PRO A 186 -10.29 -2.84 -11.34
CA PRO A 186 -10.37 -1.54 -11.98
C PRO A 186 -11.71 -1.42 -12.71
N LEU A 187 -12.36 -0.25 -12.63
CA LEU A 187 -13.69 0.01 -13.22
C LEU A 187 -13.80 -0.30 -14.74
N TYR A 188 -12.67 -0.33 -15.45
CA TYR A 188 -12.59 -0.51 -16.90
C TYR A 188 -11.76 -1.74 -17.32
N TYR A 189 -11.18 -2.45 -16.35
CA TYR A 189 -10.41 -3.65 -16.62
C TYR A 189 -11.19 -4.79 -15.99
N TYR A 190 -11.89 -5.57 -16.80
CA TYR A 190 -12.53 -6.79 -16.34
C TYR A 190 -11.43 -7.76 -15.89
N GLN A 191 -11.04 -7.69 -14.61
CA GLN A 191 -10.41 -8.80 -13.90
C GLN A 191 -11.46 -9.91 -13.66
N SER A 192 -12.21 -10.26 -14.70
CA SER A 192 -13.14 -11.39 -14.66
C SER A 192 -12.41 -12.72 -14.72
N ASP A 193 -11.15 -12.71 -15.17
CA ASP A 193 -10.36 -13.92 -15.30
C ASP A 193 -9.37 -14.10 -14.15
N LEU A 194 -9.44 -15.28 -13.51
CA LEU A 194 -8.60 -15.64 -12.37
C LEU A 194 -7.11 -15.61 -12.75
N SER A 195 -6.80 -15.91 -14.01
CA SER A 195 -5.46 -15.89 -14.59
C SER A 195 -4.78 -14.52 -14.41
N THR A 196 -5.51 -13.43 -14.67
CA THR A 196 -4.99 -12.07 -14.57
C THR A 196 -4.81 -11.63 -13.13
N VAL A 197 -5.76 -11.95 -12.25
CA VAL A 197 -5.63 -11.70 -10.81
C VAL A 197 -4.38 -12.37 -10.26
N LEU A 198 -4.14 -13.62 -10.65
CA LEU A 198 -2.94 -14.37 -10.25
C LEU A 198 -1.66 -13.76 -10.85
N ALA A 199 -1.69 -13.29 -12.10
CA ALA A 199 -0.54 -12.66 -12.73
C ALA A 199 -0.12 -11.36 -12.02
N VAL A 200 -1.08 -10.48 -11.70
CA VAL A 200 -0.83 -9.25 -10.92
C VAL A 200 -0.33 -9.60 -9.53
N LEU A 201 -0.97 -10.55 -8.85
CA LEU A 201 -0.57 -10.98 -7.52
C LEU A 201 0.88 -11.45 -7.47
N VAL A 202 1.25 -12.35 -8.39
CA VAL A 202 2.59 -12.93 -8.44
C VAL A 202 3.64 -11.87 -8.75
N THR A 203 3.39 -11.02 -9.76
CA THR A 203 4.37 -10.03 -10.21
C THR A 203 4.54 -8.88 -9.21
N ALA A 204 3.46 -8.34 -8.66
CA ALA A 204 3.52 -7.31 -7.63
C ALA A 204 4.15 -7.83 -6.33
N GLY A 205 3.79 -9.06 -5.94
CA GLY A 205 4.38 -9.70 -4.77
C GLY A 205 5.87 -10.00 -4.95
N ALA A 206 6.28 -10.43 -6.15
CA ALA A 206 7.68 -10.66 -6.47
C ALA A 206 8.50 -9.37 -6.43
N ALA A 207 8.03 -8.28 -7.04
CA ALA A 207 8.70 -6.98 -7.02
C ALA A 207 8.99 -6.50 -5.59
N THR A 208 7.95 -6.52 -4.74
CA THR A 208 8.05 -6.13 -3.33
C THR A 208 8.99 -7.06 -2.55
N TRP A 209 8.85 -8.37 -2.76
CA TRP A 209 9.69 -9.38 -2.10
C TRP A 209 11.17 -9.18 -2.44
N ILE A 210 11.50 -8.99 -3.73
CA ILE A 210 12.87 -8.75 -4.20
C ILE A 210 13.43 -7.46 -3.60
N ALA A 211 12.66 -6.36 -3.63
CA ALA A 211 13.07 -5.07 -3.08
C ALA A 211 13.36 -5.16 -1.57
N LEU A 212 12.47 -5.78 -0.81
CA LEU A 212 12.65 -5.96 0.64
C LEU A 212 13.78 -6.94 0.96
N ALA A 213 13.94 -8.02 0.18
CA ALA A 213 15.04 -8.96 0.37
C ALA A 213 16.39 -8.28 0.11
N ALA A 214 16.49 -7.47 -0.93
CA ALA A 214 17.68 -6.67 -1.26
C ALA A 214 18.04 -5.69 -0.14
N LEU A 215 17.04 -5.01 0.43
CA LEU A 215 17.22 -4.09 1.56
C LEU A 215 17.63 -4.83 2.85
N LEU A 216 16.89 -5.86 3.25
CA LEU A 216 17.10 -6.54 4.53
C LEU A 216 18.38 -7.38 4.55
N SER A 217 18.80 -7.94 3.42
CA SER A 217 19.99 -8.79 3.36
C SER A 217 21.29 -8.00 3.15
N ARG A 218 21.23 -6.90 2.39
CA ARG A 218 22.44 -6.20 1.89
C ARG A 218 22.36 -4.69 1.99
N GLY A 219 21.29 -4.14 2.57
CA GLY A 219 21.09 -2.69 2.67
C GLY A 219 21.02 -2.00 1.31
N LEU A 220 20.49 -2.65 0.28
CA LEU A 220 20.33 -2.03 -1.05
C LEU A 220 19.06 -1.18 -1.04
N VAL A 221 19.21 0.13 -1.26
CA VAL A 221 18.11 1.09 -1.13
C VAL A 221 17.48 1.40 -2.49
N THR A 222 18.24 1.31 -3.57
CA THR A 222 17.77 1.65 -4.93
C THR A 222 16.62 0.76 -5.40
N PRO A 223 16.66 -0.58 -5.20
CA PRO A 223 15.55 -1.46 -5.59
C PRO A 223 14.24 -1.08 -4.89
N LEU A 224 14.32 -0.76 -3.60
CA LEU A 224 13.19 -0.32 -2.80
C LEU A 224 12.68 1.05 -3.22
N ALA A 225 13.56 2.01 -3.52
CA ALA A 225 13.16 3.33 -3.99
C ALA A 225 12.40 3.25 -5.32
N LEU A 226 12.87 2.40 -6.25
CA LEU A 226 12.17 2.15 -7.51
C LEU A 226 10.81 1.50 -7.28
N ASP A 227 10.77 0.44 -6.46
CA ASP A 227 9.54 -0.27 -6.12
C ASP A 227 8.52 0.68 -5.48
N ALA A 228 8.92 1.48 -4.49
CA ALA A 228 8.05 2.46 -3.84
C ALA A 228 7.48 3.50 -4.82
N TYR A 229 8.32 4.06 -5.70
CA TYR A 229 7.88 5.06 -6.68
C TYR A 229 6.89 4.49 -7.69
N TRP A 230 7.23 3.33 -8.28
CA TRP A 230 6.40 2.72 -9.33
C TRP A 230 5.16 2.03 -8.78
N ALA A 231 5.27 1.26 -7.69
CA ALA A 231 4.11 0.58 -7.08
C ALA A 231 3.08 1.61 -6.61
N GLN A 232 3.50 2.73 -6.02
CA GLN A 232 2.60 3.84 -5.70
C GLN A 232 1.90 4.37 -6.96
N GLY A 233 2.65 4.64 -8.04
CA GLY A 233 2.10 5.14 -9.28
C GLY A 233 1.06 4.19 -9.90
N ILE A 234 1.37 2.90 -9.94
CA ILE A 234 0.47 1.87 -10.50
C ILE A 234 -0.80 1.75 -9.65
N VAL A 235 -0.67 1.67 -8.32
CA VAL A 235 -1.84 1.59 -7.42
C VAL A 235 -2.66 2.87 -7.51
N ALA A 236 -2.02 4.05 -7.50
CA ALA A 236 -2.73 5.33 -7.63
C ALA A 236 -3.49 5.44 -8.95
N ALA A 237 -2.87 5.07 -10.08
CA ALA A 237 -3.54 5.06 -11.38
C ALA A 237 -4.70 4.06 -11.46
N THR A 238 -4.59 2.94 -10.74
CA THR A 238 -5.64 1.91 -10.69
C THR A 238 -6.81 2.33 -9.81
N VAL A 239 -6.53 2.92 -8.65
CA VAL A 239 -7.55 3.33 -7.67
C VAL A 239 -8.18 4.68 -8.06
N PHE A 240 -7.39 5.58 -8.64
CA PHE A 240 -7.80 6.93 -9.05
C PHE A 240 -7.54 7.11 -10.54
N PRO A 241 -8.28 6.41 -11.42
CA PRO A 241 -8.11 6.58 -12.85
C PRO A 241 -8.37 8.04 -13.26
N PRO A 242 -7.60 8.59 -14.20
CA PRO A 242 -7.85 9.93 -14.72
C PRO A 242 -9.23 10.01 -15.37
N HIS A 243 -9.90 11.16 -15.26
CA HIS A 243 -11.18 11.44 -15.92
C HIS A 243 -11.04 12.60 -16.92
N PRO A 244 -11.51 12.45 -18.18
CA PRO A 244 -12.04 11.22 -18.78
C PRO A 244 -10.94 10.14 -18.90
N SER A 245 -11.29 8.88 -18.63
CA SER A 245 -10.30 7.80 -18.74
C SER A 245 -10.09 7.49 -20.22
N PRO A 246 -8.84 7.50 -20.73
CA PRO A 246 -8.59 7.01 -22.08
C PRO A 246 -9.04 5.55 -22.21
N GLU A 247 -9.53 5.14 -23.38
CA GLU A 247 -9.91 3.75 -23.71
C GLU A 247 -8.72 2.76 -23.58
N SER A 248 -7.52 3.26 -23.31
CA SER A 248 -6.32 2.47 -23.09
C SER A 248 -6.44 1.67 -21.79
N HIS A 249 -6.52 0.36 -21.94
CA HIS A 249 -6.45 -0.58 -20.84
C HIS A 249 -5.02 -0.56 -20.30
N THR A 250 -4.81 0.00 -19.11
CA THR A 250 -3.55 -0.23 -18.39
C THR A 250 -3.50 -1.69 -17.96
N HIS A 251 -2.43 -2.39 -18.35
CA HIS A 251 -2.15 -3.78 -18.00
C HIS A 251 -1.28 -3.83 -16.73
N PRO A 252 -1.85 -3.78 -15.51
CA PRO A 252 -1.08 -3.76 -14.27
C PRO A 252 -0.12 -4.96 -14.16
N GLU A 253 -0.51 -6.13 -14.68
CA GLU A 253 0.30 -7.35 -14.71
C GLU A 253 1.62 -7.15 -15.47
N LEU A 254 1.59 -6.44 -16.60
CA LEU A 254 2.79 -6.14 -17.38
C LEU A 254 3.66 -5.11 -16.66
N LEU A 255 3.04 -4.07 -16.10
CA LEU A 255 3.76 -3.02 -15.36
C LEU A 255 4.49 -3.59 -14.14
N PHE A 256 3.85 -4.46 -13.37
CA PHE A 256 4.48 -5.13 -12.24
C PHE A 256 5.51 -6.18 -12.67
N LEU A 257 5.30 -6.87 -13.79
CA LEU A 257 6.33 -7.74 -14.37
C LEU A 257 7.58 -6.94 -14.73
N PHE A 258 7.45 -5.84 -15.47
CA PHE A 258 8.57 -4.94 -15.79
C PHE A 258 9.22 -4.40 -14.52
N LEU A 259 8.44 -4.03 -13.52
CA LEU A 259 8.96 -3.56 -12.23
C LEU A 259 9.79 -4.63 -11.54
N SER A 260 9.31 -5.88 -11.46
CA SER A 260 10.05 -6.99 -10.82
C SER A 260 11.41 -7.25 -11.49
N VAL A 261 11.48 -7.15 -12.82
CA VAL A 261 12.72 -7.27 -13.59
C VAL A 261 13.63 -6.07 -13.32
N ALA A 262 13.08 -4.85 -13.37
CA ALA A 262 13.83 -3.62 -13.15
C ALA A 262 14.44 -3.53 -11.75
N VAL A 263 13.67 -3.88 -10.71
CA VAL A 263 14.12 -3.95 -9.31
C VAL A 263 15.26 -4.96 -9.15
N SER A 264 15.16 -6.13 -9.81
CA SER A 264 16.22 -7.14 -9.81
C SER A 264 17.50 -6.63 -10.46
N LEU A 265 17.38 -6.00 -11.64
CA LEU A 265 18.51 -5.43 -12.37
C LEU A 265 19.18 -4.29 -11.60
N LEU A 266 18.40 -3.40 -10.98
CA LEU A 266 18.93 -2.35 -10.12
C LEU A 266 19.62 -2.90 -8.88
N GLY A 267 19.12 -3.99 -8.30
CA GLY A 267 19.79 -4.66 -7.19
C GLY A 267 21.18 -5.16 -7.61
N LEU A 268 21.27 -5.82 -8.76
CA LEU A 268 22.55 -6.27 -9.32
C LEU A 268 23.49 -5.10 -9.66
N LEU A 269 22.95 -4.02 -10.22
CA LEU A 269 23.73 -2.82 -10.55
C LEU A 269 24.26 -2.13 -9.29
N GLU A 270 23.42 -1.92 -8.28
CA GLU A 270 23.84 -1.32 -7.01
C GLU A 270 24.91 -2.19 -6.33
N LEU A 271 24.77 -3.52 -6.39
CA LEU A 271 25.79 -4.45 -5.91
C LEU A 271 27.10 -4.33 -6.67
N ALA A 272 27.05 -4.27 -8.00
CA ALA A 272 28.23 -4.13 -8.85
C ALA A 272 28.94 -2.79 -8.65
N ILE A 273 28.20 -1.71 -8.37
CA ILE A 273 28.75 -0.40 -8.05
C ILE A 273 29.40 -0.45 -6.66
N ARG A 274 28.69 -0.94 -5.64
CA ARG A 274 29.21 -1.01 -4.27
C ARG A 274 30.47 -1.86 -4.16
N SER A 275 30.52 -3.01 -4.87
CA SER A 275 31.69 -3.89 -4.87
C SER A 275 32.95 -3.24 -5.46
N ARG A 276 32.80 -2.26 -6.37
CA ARG A 276 33.92 -1.51 -6.96
C ARG A 276 34.45 -0.38 -6.07
N TYR A 277 33.59 0.26 -5.29
CA TYR A 277 33.95 1.47 -4.55
C TYR A 277 34.35 1.25 -3.09
N ARG A 278 33.94 0.15 -2.44
CA ARG A 278 34.40 -0.29 -1.10
C ARG A 278 34.19 -1.81 -0.98
N GLY A 279 35.28 -2.57 -0.81
CA GLY A 279 35.31 -4.04 -0.88
C GLY A 279 34.07 -4.71 -0.26
N TRP A 280 33.38 -5.52 -1.08
CA TRP A 280 32.18 -6.36 -0.85
C TRP A 280 30.97 -5.73 -0.12
N ASP A 281 31.15 -4.90 0.91
CA ASP A 281 30.11 -4.51 1.88
C ASP A 281 29.76 -3.01 1.94
N GLY A 282 30.32 -2.14 1.08
CA GLY A 282 29.66 -0.88 0.67
C GLY A 282 29.25 0.15 1.75
N GLY A 283 29.58 -0.05 3.05
CA GLY A 283 29.34 0.88 4.16
C GLY A 283 28.37 0.36 5.22
N SER A 284 28.84 0.35 6.48
CA SER A 284 28.18 0.32 7.81
C SER A 284 26.82 -0.36 8.03
N PHE A 285 26.25 -1.10 7.08
CA PHE A 285 24.99 -1.80 7.26
C PHE A 285 25.20 -2.88 8.31
N THR A 286 24.50 -2.79 9.45
CA THR A 286 24.72 -3.61 10.66
C THR A 286 26.09 -3.49 11.33
N GLY A 287 26.87 -2.45 11.02
CA GLY A 287 28.16 -2.20 11.70
C GLY A 287 29.23 -3.28 11.49
N ARG A 288 29.17 -4.03 10.37
CA ARG A 288 30.17 -5.06 10.04
C ARG A 288 31.53 -4.41 9.76
N THR A 289 32.37 -4.36 10.78
CA THR A 289 33.82 -4.18 10.61
C THR A 289 34.38 -5.55 10.29
N ASP A 290 34.73 -5.79 9.04
CA ASP A 290 35.55 -6.95 8.70
C ASP A 290 36.85 -6.84 9.50
N THR A 291 36.99 -7.65 10.54
CA THR A 291 38.29 -7.95 11.14
C THR A 291 38.94 -8.98 10.23
N PRO A 292 40.03 -8.65 9.53
CA PRO A 292 40.82 -9.66 8.84
C PRO A 292 41.50 -10.54 9.88
N GLU A 293 41.21 -11.84 9.88
CA GLU A 293 42.13 -12.87 10.38
C GLU A 293 43.13 -13.24 9.28
#